data_AF-A0A7J2JF03-F1
#
_entry.id   AF-A0A7J2JF03-F1
#
_cell.length_a   1.000
_cell.length_b   1.000
_cell.length_c   1.000
_cell.angle_alpha   90.00
_cell.angle_beta   90.00
_cell.angle_gamma   90.00
#
_symmetry.space_group_name_H-M   'P 1'
#
loop_
_entity.id
_entity.type
_entity.pdbx_description
1 polymer ?
#
loop_
_entity_poly.entity_id
_entity_poly.type
_entity_poly.pdbx_seq_one_letter_code
_entity_poly.pdbx_strand_id
1 'polypeptide(L)'
;MTYVKAEAIDYPDYEVVEVEEPKLYEELFPWVKPPVIVWDGVSVPIEVAEELWITDTTFRDGQQAREPYAIEEMVTLYKYLHRIGGPKGKILFTECFLYTDRDKEAVRRMKALGYEAPKVTGWIRASLSDLKLVKEMKLEETGMLASISDYHIFYKFKGLSR
;
A
#
# COMPACT_ATOMS: atom_id res chain seq x y z
N MET A 1 9.89 -14.27 -26.17
CA MET A 1 8.70 -13.75 -25.47
C MET A 1 7.76 -14.91 -25.13
N THR A 2 8.31 -15.97 -24.52
CA THR A 2 7.65 -17.30 -24.50
C THR A 2 7.70 -17.99 -23.14
N TYR A 3 8.27 -17.33 -22.12
CA TYR A 3 8.43 -17.91 -20.77
C TYR A 3 7.33 -17.52 -19.78
N VAL A 4 6.41 -16.61 -20.14
CA VAL A 4 5.39 -16.08 -19.23
C VAL A 4 4.13 -16.97 -19.15
N LYS A 5 3.98 -17.96 -20.04
CA LYS A 5 2.77 -18.79 -20.12
C LYS A 5 2.75 -20.03 -19.23
N ALA A 6 3.83 -20.37 -18.52
CA ALA A 6 3.92 -21.64 -17.81
C ALA A 6 3.35 -21.62 -16.38
N GLU A 7 3.09 -20.46 -15.80
CA GLU A 7 2.63 -20.32 -14.40
C GLU A 7 1.39 -19.43 -14.23
N ALA A 8 0.76 -19.00 -15.32
CA ALA A 8 -0.50 -18.30 -15.22
C ALA A 8 -1.60 -19.32 -14.89
N ILE A 9 -2.08 -19.26 -13.65
CA ILE A 9 -3.41 -19.77 -13.27
C ILE A 9 -4.37 -19.36 -14.40
N ASP A 10 -5.15 -20.32 -14.89
CA ASP A 10 -6.16 -20.13 -15.94
C ASP A 10 -7.16 -19.06 -15.45
N TYR A 11 -6.88 -17.79 -15.75
CA TYR A 11 -7.78 -16.69 -15.43
C TYR A 11 -9.02 -16.91 -16.31
N PRO A 12 -10.25 -16.97 -15.75
CA PRO A 12 -11.42 -16.99 -16.60
C PRO A 12 -11.36 -15.78 -17.54
N ASP A 13 -11.73 -15.97 -18.80
CA ASP A 13 -11.74 -14.91 -19.82
C ASP A 13 -12.62 -13.75 -19.32
N TYR A 14 -12.00 -12.74 -18.70
CA TYR A 14 -12.67 -11.51 -18.30
C TYR A 14 -12.71 -10.59 -19.52
N GLU A 15 -13.91 -10.39 -20.07
CA GLU A 15 -14.15 -9.33 -21.04
C GLU A 15 -14.15 -7.98 -20.32
N VAL A 16 -13.30 -7.05 -20.76
CA VAL A 16 -13.33 -5.67 -20.26
C VAL A 16 -14.49 -4.96 -20.94
N VAL A 17 -15.60 -4.86 -20.21
CA VAL A 17 -16.81 -4.18 -20.70
C VAL A 17 -16.76 -2.70 -20.31
N GLU A 18 -16.81 -1.80 -21.29
CA GLU A 18 -16.99 -0.38 -21.02
C GLU A 18 -18.43 -0.09 -20.55
N VAL A 19 -18.56 0.67 -19.47
CA VAL A 19 -19.86 1.04 -18.87
C VAL A 19 -20.02 2.56 -18.79
N GLU A 20 -21.23 3.03 -19.12
CA GLU A 20 -21.53 4.47 -19.16
C GLU A 20 -21.82 5.06 -17.77
N GLU A 21 -22.28 4.25 -16.82
CA GLU A 21 -22.67 4.62 -15.46
C GLU A 21 -22.03 3.69 -14.40
N PRO A 22 -21.78 4.17 -13.17
CA PRO A 22 -21.12 3.37 -12.14
C PRO A 22 -22.07 2.39 -11.46
N LYS A 23 -21.58 1.18 -11.17
CA LYS A 23 -22.24 0.24 -10.26
C LYS A 23 -21.74 0.46 -8.83
N LEU A 24 -22.57 1.08 -8.00
CA LEU A 24 -22.19 1.49 -6.64
C LEU A 24 -22.38 0.40 -5.57
N TYR A 25 -23.06 -0.69 -5.91
CA TYR A 25 -23.33 -1.80 -4.99
C TYR A 25 -23.93 -1.30 -3.65
N GLU A 26 -24.95 -0.43 -3.70
CA GLU A 26 -25.53 0.21 -2.51
C GLU A 26 -26.06 -0.77 -1.46
N GLU A 27 -26.44 -1.98 -1.88
CA GLU A 27 -26.83 -3.07 -0.98
C GLU A 27 -25.66 -3.56 -0.12
N LEU A 28 -24.43 -3.54 -0.67
CA LEU A 28 -23.19 -3.95 0.02
C LEU A 28 -22.52 -2.78 0.73
N PHE A 29 -22.59 -1.59 0.14
CA PHE A 29 -21.97 -0.36 0.66
C PHE A 29 -23.04 0.72 0.89
N PRO A 30 -23.98 0.52 1.84
CA PRO A 30 -25.04 1.48 2.11
C PRO A 30 -24.47 2.79 2.68
N TRP A 31 -25.03 3.93 2.26
CA TRP A 31 -24.54 5.27 2.66
C TRP A 31 -24.70 5.60 4.15
N VAL A 32 -25.64 4.95 4.83
CA VAL A 32 -26.06 5.29 6.21
C VAL A 32 -25.82 4.15 7.20
N LYS A 33 -25.28 3.02 6.75
CA LYS A 33 -24.99 1.84 7.57
C LYS A 33 -23.56 1.34 7.26
N PRO A 34 -22.94 0.58 8.16
CA PRO A 34 -21.69 -0.11 7.83
C PRO A 34 -21.84 -1.01 6.60
N PRO A 35 -20.77 -1.25 5.81
CA PRO A 35 -20.77 -2.21 4.72
C PRO A 35 -21.20 -3.61 5.19
N VAL A 36 -21.90 -4.33 4.32
CA VAL A 36 -22.32 -5.71 4.57
C VAL A 36 -21.62 -6.66 3.61
N ILE A 37 -21.33 -7.86 4.10
CA ILE A 37 -20.74 -8.94 3.32
C ILE A 37 -21.81 -9.96 2.95
N VAL A 38 -21.81 -10.43 1.71
CA VAL A 38 -22.65 -11.55 1.28
C VAL A 38 -21.92 -12.84 1.61
N TRP A 39 -22.60 -13.72 2.35
CA TRP A 39 -22.15 -15.08 2.54
C TRP A 39 -22.72 -15.94 1.42
N ASP A 40 -21.86 -16.40 0.50
CA ASP A 40 -22.22 -17.33 -0.58
C ASP A 40 -22.24 -18.80 -0.12
N GLY A 41 -21.85 -19.06 1.13
CA GLY A 41 -21.76 -20.40 1.70
C GLY A 41 -20.52 -21.18 1.24
N VAL A 42 -19.63 -20.57 0.46
CA VAL A 42 -18.40 -21.18 -0.02
C VAL A 42 -17.33 -21.02 1.05
N SER A 43 -16.81 -22.15 1.54
CA SER A 43 -15.64 -22.16 2.42
C SER A 43 -14.39 -22.48 1.61
N VAL A 44 -13.43 -21.55 1.61
CA VAL A 44 -12.11 -21.77 1.02
C VAL A 44 -11.16 -22.24 2.13
N PRO A 45 -10.43 -23.35 1.95
CA PRO A 45 -9.42 -23.78 2.91
C PRO A 45 -8.38 -22.66 3.14
N ILE A 46 -8.08 -22.38 4.40
CA ILE A 46 -7.04 -21.40 4.76
C ILE A 46 -5.68 -22.07 4.58
N GLU A 47 -4.91 -21.62 3.60
CA GLU A 47 -3.51 -22.00 3.42
C GLU A 47 -2.64 -20.92 4.07
N VAL A 48 -2.12 -21.20 5.27
CA VAL A 48 -1.24 -20.26 5.96
C VAL A 48 0.17 -20.41 5.40
N ALA A 49 0.75 -19.31 4.94
CA ALA A 49 2.12 -19.29 4.45
C ALA A 49 3.11 -19.75 5.54
N GLU A 50 4.15 -20.50 5.14
CA GLU A 50 5.24 -20.93 6.03
C GLU A 50 5.94 -19.73 6.70
N GLU A 51 6.04 -18.62 5.97
CA GLU A 51 6.61 -17.37 6.43
C GLU A 51 5.57 -16.26 6.44
N LEU A 52 5.44 -15.62 7.61
CA LEU A 52 4.62 -14.44 7.82
C LEU A 52 5.50 -13.26 8.21
N TRP A 53 5.25 -12.12 7.54
CA TRP A 53 5.89 -10.83 7.77
C TRP A 53 4.86 -9.75 8.06
N ILE A 54 5.32 -8.67 8.69
CA ILE A 54 4.54 -7.48 8.99
C ILE A 54 5.12 -6.32 8.18
N THR A 55 4.24 -5.60 7.50
CA THR A 55 4.54 -4.26 6.97
C THR A 55 3.95 -3.23 7.91
N ASP A 56 4.82 -2.41 8.50
CA ASP A 56 4.42 -1.26 9.30
C ASP A 56 4.00 -0.09 8.40
N THR A 57 2.95 0.62 8.80
CA THR A 57 2.45 1.80 8.07
C THR A 57 2.38 3.03 8.96
N THR A 58 3.11 3.04 10.09
CA THR A 58 3.09 4.13 11.08
C THR A 58 3.46 5.48 10.46
N PHE A 59 4.45 5.52 9.56
CA PHE A 59 4.90 6.74 8.87
C PHE A 59 4.12 7.05 7.58
N ARG A 60 3.01 6.34 7.35
CA ARG A 60 2.09 6.55 6.24
C ARG A 60 0.67 6.74 6.77
N ASP A 61 -0.01 5.64 7.07
CA ASP A 61 -1.40 5.65 7.55
C ASP A 61 -1.49 6.21 8.98
N GLY A 62 -0.56 5.75 9.84
CA GLY A 62 -0.57 6.13 11.26
C GLY A 62 -0.44 7.63 11.47
N GLN A 63 0.37 8.31 10.65
CA GLN A 63 0.53 9.77 10.74
C GLN A 63 -0.64 10.57 10.15
N GLN A 64 -1.56 9.96 9.39
CA GLN A 64 -2.77 10.63 8.90
C GLN A 64 -3.87 10.70 9.98
N ALA A 65 -3.80 9.87 11.01
CA ALA A 65 -4.81 9.77 12.06
C ALA A 65 -4.55 10.70 13.27
N ARG A 66 -3.46 11.46 13.28
CA ARG A 66 -3.02 12.28 14.43
C ARG A 66 -2.17 13.47 14.00
N GLU A 67 -1.73 14.26 14.98
CA GLU A 67 -0.77 15.34 14.74
C GLU A 67 0.53 14.78 14.10
N PRO A 68 1.09 15.47 13.08
CA PRO A 68 2.26 14.98 12.39
C PRO A 68 3.49 14.87 13.30
N TYR A 69 4.22 13.76 13.18
CA TYR A 69 5.44 13.52 13.96
C TYR A 69 6.57 14.50 13.61
N ALA A 70 7.37 14.85 14.61
CA ALA A 70 8.69 15.45 14.41
C ALA A 70 9.69 14.40 13.88
N ILE A 71 10.75 14.86 13.19
CA ILE A 71 11.76 13.98 12.58
C ILE A 71 12.38 13.03 13.63
N GLU A 72 12.71 13.54 14.82
CA GLU A 72 13.30 12.74 15.90
C GLU A 72 12.33 11.68 16.44
N GLU A 73 11.04 11.99 16.48
CA GLU A 73 10.01 11.03 16.88
C GLU A 73 9.90 9.91 15.86
N MET A 74 9.90 10.24 14.56
CA MET A 74 9.87 9.25 13.48
C MET A 74 11.08 8.32 13.55
N VAL A 75 12.28 8.87 13.70
CA VAL A 75 13.52 8.09 13.83
C VAL A 75 13.52 7.22 15.09
N THR A 76 12.97 7.72 16.19
CA THR A 76 12.85 6.97 17.45
C THR A 76 11.87 5.80 17.31
N LEU A 77 10.69 6.05 16.72
CA LEU A 77 9.71 5.00 16.43
C LEU A 77 10.29 3.93 15.50
N TYR A 78 11.07 4.32 14.48
CA TYR A 78 11.73 3.38 13.58
C TYR A 78 12.71 2.46 14.31
N LYS A 79 13.47 2.99 15.27
CA LYS A 79 14.33 2.17 16.16
C LYS A 79 13.52 1.20 17.00
N TYR A 80 12.34 1.60 17.48
CA TYR A 80 11.45 0.71 18.21
C TYR A 80 10.87 -0.38 17.32
N LEU A 81 10.49 -0.07 16.07
CA LEU A 81 10.04 -1.05 15.09
C LEU A 81 11.13 -2.09 14.81
N HIS A 82 12.38 -1.66 14.57
CA HIS A 82 13.52 -2.57 14.43
C HIS A 82 13.67 -3.48 15.66
N ARG A 83 13.64 -2.90 16.86
CA ARG A 83 13.78 -3.67 18.12
C ARG A 83 12.65 -4.68 18.31
N ILE A 84 11.40 -4.30 18.03
CA ILE A 84 10.22 -5.17 18.20
C ILE A 84 10.17 -6.24 17.11
N GLY A 85 10.61 -5.94 15.89
CA GLY A 85 10.74 -6.90 14.80
C GLY A 85 11.73 -8.03 15.10
N GLY A 86 12.66 -7.80 16.03
CA GLY A 86 13.58 -8.79 16.56
C GLY A 86 14.61 -9.28 15.54
N PRO A 87 15.47 -10.24 15.92
CA PRO A 87 16.56 -10.72 15.07
C PRO A 87 16.10 -11.44 13.80
N LYS A 88 14.82 -11.84 13.74
CA LYS A 88 14.21 -12.46 12.56
C LYS A 88 13.56 -11.45 11.61
N GLY A 89 13.62 -10.15 11.90
CA GLY A 89 13.06 -9.11 11.03
C GLY A 89 11.58 -9.27 10.76
N LYS A 90 10.77 -9.61 11.78
CA LYS A 90 9.33 -9.89 11.60
C LYS A 90 8.54 -8.69 11.09
N ILE A 91 8.98 -7.48 11.42
CA ILE A 91 8.57 -6.27 10.73
C ILE A 91 9.56 -6.06 9.58
N LEU A 92 9.17 -6.50 8.39
CA LEU A 92 10.06 -6.57 7.24
C LEU A 92 10.14 -5.23 6.51
N PHE A 93 9.04 -4.49 6.49
CA PHE A 93 8.93 -3.21 5.79
C PHE A 93 8.31 -2.15 6.68
N THR A 94 8.65 -0.90 6.41
CA THR A 94 7.95 0.27 6.95
C THR A 94 7.70 1.26 5.82
N GLU A 95 6.43 1.61 5.61
CA GLU A 95 5.99 2.53 4.56
C GLU A 95 6.12 3.99 5.01
N CYS A 96 6.76 4.82 4.20
CA CYS A 96 6.92 6.24 4.43
C CYS A 96 6.33 7.08 3.29
N PHE A 97 5.74 8.24 3.64
CA PHE A 97 5.51 9.29 2.65
C PHE A 97 6.82 9.97 2.22
N LEU A 98 6.82 10.51 1.00
CA LEU A 98 7.98 11.18 0.39
C LEU A 98 7.67 12.62 -0.05
N TYR A 99 6.57 13.18 0.41
CA TYR A 99 6.01 14.42 -0.15
C TYR A 99 6.62 15.69 0.45
N THR A 100 6.94 15.68 1.75
CA THR A 100 7.51 16.85 2.44
C THR A 100 9.00 16.69 2.66
N ASP A 101 9.73 17.81 2.80
CA ASP A 101 11.16 17.76 3.12
C ASP A 101 11.43 17.14 4.49
N ARG A 102 10.49 17.29 5.43
CA ARG A 102 10.51 16.63 6.72
C ARG A 102 10.48 15.11 6.58
N ASP A 103 9.54 14.57 5.79
CA ASP A 103 9.41 13.12 5.62
C ASP A 103 10.62 12.55 4.87
N LYS A 104 11.11 13.27 3.85
CA LYS A 104 12.35 12.91 3.13
C LYS A 104 13.54 12.87 4.07
N GLU A 105 13.68 13.86 4.96
CA GLU A 105 14.77 13.89 5.93
C GLU A 105 14.67 12.75 6.94
N ALA A 106 13.46 12.45 7.44
CA ALA A 106 13.24 11.30 8.31
C ALA A 106 13.65 9.98 7.61
N VAL A 107 13.25 9.78 6.35
CA VAL A 107 13.66 8.61 5.54
C VAL A 107 15.18 8.52 5.39
N ARG A 108 15.87 9.64 5.11
CA ARG A 108 17.35 9.64 5.01
C ARG A 108 17.99 9.18 6.32
N ARG A 109 17.51 9.69 7.46
CA ARG A 109 18.03 9.33 8.79
C ARG A 109 17.72 7.88 9.15
N MET A 110 16.53 7.38 8.83
CA MET A 110 16.18 5.97 9.02
C MET A 110 17.11 5.05 8.22
N LYS A 111 17.35 5.36 6.94
CA LYS A 111 18.28 4.60 6.09
C LYS A 111 19.72 4.66 6.60
N ALA A 112 20.15 5.81 7.13
CA ALA A 112 21.49 5.98 7.69
C ALA A 112 21.76 5.11 8.93
N LEU A 113 20.73 4.58 9.59
CA LEU A 113 20.89 3.63 10.70
C LEU A 113 21.36 2.24 10.23
N GLY A 114 21.23 1.92 8.93
CA GLY A 114 21.78 0.69 8.35
C GLY A 114 21.12 -0.61 8.82
N TYR A 115 19.87 -0.56 9.26
CA TYR A 115 19.13 -1.76 9.65
C TYR A 115 18.73 -2.59 8.42
N GLU A 116 18.85 -3.91 8.53
CA GLU A 116 18.36 -4.84 7.50
C GLU A 116 16.82 -4.91 7.46
N ALA A 117 16.17 -4.73 8.61
CA ALA A 117 14.71 -4.70 8.75
C ALA A 117 14.28 -3.74 9.89
N PRO A 118 13.15 -3.02 9.78
CA PRO A 118 12.30 -2.95 8.59
C PRO A 118 12.99 -2.16 7.46
N LYS A 119 12.90 -2.68 6.23
CA LYS A 119 13.33 -1.96 5.03
C LYS A 119 12.41 -0.75 4.83
N VAL A 120 13.01 0.41 4.61
CA VAL A 120 12.27 1.65 4.36
C VAL A 120 11.75 1.65 2.93
N THR A 121 10.43 1.67 2.76
CA THR A 121 9.76 1.71 1.45
C THR A 121 8.98 3.00 1.28
N GLY A 122 8.75 3.37 0.02
CA GLY A 122 7.88 4.49 -0.32
C GLY A 122 6.43 4.04 -0.40
N TRP A 123 5.51 4.99 -0.26
CA TRP A 123 4.12 4.82 -0.68
C TRP A 123 3.71 6.01 -1.54
N ILE A 124 3.37 5.75 -2.80
CA ILE A 124 3.09 6.80 -3.79
C ILE A 124 1.78 6.58 -4.54
N ARG A 125 1.26 7.66 -5.11
CA ARG A 125 0.20 7.56 -6.12
C ARG A 125 0.78 7.09 -7.45
N ALA A 126 -0.07 6.53 -8.30
CA ALA A 126 0.28 6.15 -9.67
C ALA A 126 0.50 7.37 -10.58
N SER A 127 1.61 8.09 -10.39
CA SER A 127 2.00 9.23 -11.22
C SER A 127 3.50 9.27 -11.47
N LEU A 128 3.89 9.81 -12.64
CA LEU A 128 5.32 9.97 -12.98
C LEU A 128 6.03 10.96 -12.05
N SER A 129 5.32 11.97 -11.51
CA SER A 129 5.89 12.91 -10.56
C SER A 129 6.26 12.23 -9.25
N ASP A 130 5.40 11.38 -8.72
CA ASP A 130 5.64 10.73 -7.44
C ASP A 130 6.70 9.63 -7.59
N LEU A 131 6.76 8.95 -8.74
CA LEU A 131 7.83 8.00 -9.05
C LEU A 131 9.23 8.64 -9.07
N LYS A 132 9.35 9.91 -9.50
CA LYS A 132 10.63 10.64 -9.44
C LYS A 132 11.12 10.79 -7.99
N LEU A 133 10.21 11.02 -7.03
CA LEU A 133 10.56 11.14 -5.62
C LEU A 133 11.19 9.84 -5.09
N VAL A 134 10.62 8.68 -5.45
CA VAL A 134 11.16 7.37 -5.08
C VAL A 134 12.59 7.20 -5.60
N LYS A 135 12.81 7.57 -6.87
CA LYS A 135 14.12 7.52 -7.52
C LYS A 135 15.14 8.45 -6.86
N GLU A 136 14.75 9.69 -6.55
CA GLU A 136 15.60 10.67 -5.85
C GLU A 136 16.00 10.19 -4.45
N MET A 137 15.07 9.54 -3.74
CA MET A 137 15.30 8.97 -2.41
C MET A 137 16.06 7.64 -2.44
N LYS A 138 16.33 7.10 -3.64
CA LYS A 138 17.03 5.84 -3.88
C LYS A 138 16.43 4.69 -3.08
N LEU A 139 15.10 4.58 -3.08
CA LEU A 139 14.39 3.47 -2.46
C LEU A 139 14.38 2.29 -3.43
N GLU A 140 14.66 1.08 -2.91
CA GLU A 140 14.66 -0.15 -3.71
C GLU A 140 13.24 -0.62 -4.04
N GLU A 141 12.29 -0.34 -3.13
CA GLU A 141 10.90 -0.73 -3.24
C GLU A 141 9.97 0.43 -2.87
N THR A 142 8.82 0.49 -3.55
CA THR A 142 7.73 1.41 -3.21
C THR A 142 6.38 0.73 -3.47
N GLY A 143 5.45 0.92 -2.55
CA GLY A 143 4.04 0.70 -2.80
C GLY A 143 3.51 1.78 -3.75
N MET A 144 2.66 1.37 -4.69
CA MET A 144 1.95 2.28 -5.59
C MET A 144 0.47 1.93 -5.58
N LEU A 145 -0.37 2.94 -5.39
CA LEU A 145 -1.83 2.80 -5.30
C LEU A 145 -2.51 3.54 -6.46
N ALA A 146 -3.52 2.88 -7.03
CA ALA A 146 -4.61 3.51 -7.75
C ALA A 146 -5.95 2.96 -7.23
N SER A 147 -6.96 3.83 -7.09
CA SER A 147 -8.29 3.40 -6.68
C SER A 147 -9.04 2.80 -7.88
N ILE A 148 -9.71 1.65 -7.70
CA ILE A 148 -10.30 0.90 -8.83
C ILE A 148 -11.83 0.69 -8.75
N SER A 149 -12.51 1.15 -7.69
CA SER A 149 -13.97 1.03 -7.62
C SER A 149 -14.65 1.98 -8.61
N ASP A 150 -15.83 1.63 -9.11
CA ASP A 150 -16.67 2.49 -9.96
C ASP A 150 -16.88 3.89 -9.38
N TYR A 151 -17.10 4.02 -8.07
CA TYR A 151 -17.21 5.33 -7.43
C TYR A 151 -15.97 6.21 -7.70
N HIS A 152 -14.78 5.65 -7.54
CA HIS A 152 -13.53 6.35 -7.79
C HIS A 152 -13.31 6.63 -9.28
N ILE A 153 -13.57 5.66 -10.15
CA ILE A 153 -13.41 5.81 -11.61
C ILE A 153 -14.31 6.95 -12.11
N PHE A 154 -15.60 6.91 -11.80
CA PHE A 154 -16.59 7.83 -12.36
C PHE A 154 -16.64 9.19 -11.68
N TYR A 155 -16.39 9.27 -10.38
CA TYR A 155 -16.54 10.52 -9.62
C TYR A 155 -15.23 11.15 -9.20
N LYS A 156 -14.19 10.37 -8.85
CA LYS A 156 -12.87 10.93 -8.47
C LYS A 156 -11.97 11.16 -9.68
N PHE A 157 -11.98 10.26 -10.65
CA PHE A 157 -11.15 10.32 -11.85
C PHE A 157 -11.90 10.78 -13.09
N LYS A 158 -13.03 11.48 -12.91
CA LYS A 158 -13.86 11.99 -14.00
C LYS A 158 -13.00 12.77 -15.01
N GLY A 159 -12.95 12.29 -16.25
CA GLY A 159 -12.16 12.89 -17.34
C GLY A 159 -10.68 12.46 -17.42
N LEU A 160 -10.22 11.57 -16.54
CA LEU A 160 -8.91 10.91 -16.58
C LEU A 160 -9.01 9.40 -16.84
N SER A 161 -10.21 8.83 -16.68
CA SER A 161 -10.48 7.39 -16.71
C SER A 161 -11.17 6.91 -17.99
N ARG A 162 -11.21 7.72 -19.05
CA ARG A 162 -11.77 7.40 -20.37
C ARG A 162 -10.96 8.12 -21.44
#